data_AF-A0A4R9VCK6-F1
#
_entry.id   AF-A0A4R9VCK6-F1
#
_cell.length_a   1.000
_cell.length_b   1.000
_cell.length_c   1.000
_cell.angle_alpha   90.00
_cell.angle_beta   90.00
_cell.angle_gamma   90.00
#
_symmetry.space_group_name_H-M   'P 1'
#
loop_
_entity.id
_entity.type
_entity.pdbx_description
1 polymer ?
#
loop_
_entity_poly.entity_id
_entity_poly.type
_entity_poly.pdbx_seq_one_letter_code
_entity_poly.pdbx_strand_id
1 'polypeptide(L)'
;AAGRFRAMDTVALEAAIVSDREAGMLPAGIIACVGGTSTGGTDDIAAVAAVAKRHGLYLHVDAAWAGSAMICPEYRHFWAGVEDADSIVFNP
;
A
#
# COMPACT_ATOMS: atom_id res chain seq x y z
N ALA A 1 -10.54 -1.04 -6.15
CA ALA A 1 -9.60 -1.11 -7.28
C ALA A 1 -10.12 -0.29 -8.47
N ALA A 2 -9.92 1.03 -8.40
CA ALA A 2 -10.26 1.95 -9.49
C ALA A 2 -8.94 2.52 -10.07
N GLY A 3 -8.99 3.12 -11.26
CA GLY A 3 -7.83 3.79 -11.86
C GLY A 3 -6.86 2.88 -12.64
N ARG A 4 -5.77 3.50 -13.14
CA ARG A 4 -4.83 2.95 -14.12
C ARG A 4 -4.19 1.62 -13.73
N PHE A 5 -3.88 1.43 -12.44
CA PHE A 5 -3.22 0.22 -11.93
C PHE A 5 -4.11 -0.61 -11.02
N ARG A 6 -5.45 -0.42 -11.08
CA ARG A 6 -6.39 -1.10 -10.17
C ARG A 6 -6.04 -0.87 -8.69
N ALA A 7 -5.41 0.26 -8.39
CA ALA A 7 -4.91 0.64 -7.07
C ALA A 7 -6.04 0.81 -6.05
N MET A 8 -5.66 0.72 -4.78
CA MET A 8 -6.42 1.21 -3.64
C MET A 8 -6.68 2.71 -3.80
N ASP A 9 -7.91 3.12 -3.47
CA ASP A 9 -8.28 4.52 -3.44
C ASP A 9 -7.95 5.08 -2.05
N THR A 10 -6.99 6.00 -1.98
CA THR A 10 -6.52 6.58 -0.71
C THR A 10 -7.55 7.51 -0.06
N VAL A 11 -8.49 8.07 -0.83
CA VAL A 11 -9.61 8.85 -0.28
C VAL A 11 -10.58 7.92 0.43
N ALA A 12 -10.90 6.79 -0.20
CA ALA A 12 -11.75 5.77 0.42
C ALA A 12 -11.07 5.12 1.64
N LEU A 13 -9.75 4.88 1.58
CA LEU A 13 -8.97 4.38 2.71
C LEU A 13 -9.04 5.33 3.92
N GLU A 14 -8.78 6.62 3.70
CA GLU A 14 -8.86 7.65 4.74
C GLU A 14 -10.26 7.69 5.38
N ALA A 15 -11.31 7.67 4.55
CA ALA A 15 -12.69 7.67 5.03
C ALA A 15 -13.00 6.43 5.88
N ALA A 16 -12.51 5.25 5.49
CA ALA A 16 -12.69 4.01 6.25
C ALA A 16 -11.99 4.09 7.62
N ILE A 17 -10.74 4.57 7.66
CA ILE A 17 -9.98 4.74 8.92
C ILE A 17 -10.72 5.69 9.89
N VAL A 18 -11.23 6.81 9.38
CA VAL A 18 -11.99 7.78 10.19
C VAL A 18 -13.27 7.13 10.71
N SER A 19 -14.03 6.46 9.85
CA SER A 19 -15.27 5.79 10.25
C SER A 19 -15.04 4.71 11.32
N ASP A 20 -13.97 3.92 11.21
CA ASP A 20 -13.63 2.91 12.21
C ASP A 20 -13.33 3.56 13.57
N ARG A 21 -12.57 4.66 13.58
CA ARG A 21 -12.27 5.41 14.82
C ARG A 21 -13.50 6.02 15.46
N GLU A 22 -14.40 6.60 14.65
CA GLU A 22 -15.68 7.13 15.13
C GLU A 22 -16.59 6.05 15.72
N ALA A 23 -16.49 4.82 15.19
CA ALA A 23 -17.17 3.65 15.74
C ALA A 23 -16.50 3.07 17.00
N GLY A 24 -15.42 3.69 17.50
CA GLY A 24 -14.67 3.23 18.67
C GLY A 24 -13.73 2.04 18.39
N MET A 25 -13.48 1.72 17.12
CA MET A 25 -12.54 0.69 16.71
C MET A 25 -11.11 1.24 16.67
N LEU A 26 -10.13 0.34 16.75
CA LEU A 26 -8.71 0.68 16.62
C LEU A 26 -8.15 0.04 15.34
N PRO A 27 -8.00 0.79 14.24
CA PRO A 27 -7.34 0.28 13.04
C PRO A 27 -5.91 -0.16 13.38
N ALA A 28 -5.54 -1.37 12.97
CA ALA A 28 -4.26 -1.98 13.32
C ALA A 28 -3.11 -1.56 12.37
N GLY A 29 -3.43 -1.27 11.12
CA GLY A 29 -2.44 -0.98 10.08
C GLY A 29 -3.05 -0.99 8.69
N ILE A 30 -2.20 -0.75 7.70
CA ILE A 30 -2.53 -0.76 6.28
C ILE A 30 -1.61 -1.76 5.59
N ILE A 31 -2.18 -2.56 4.68
CA ILE A 31 -1.44 -3.45 3.79
C ILE A 31 -1.59 -2.89 2.37
N ALA A 32 -0.52 -2.30 1.85
CA ALA A 32 -0.45 -1.87 0.45
C ALA A 32 0.05 -3.01 -0.42
N CYS A 33 -0.48 -3.16 -1.63
CA CYS A 33 -0.14 -4.24 -2.53
C CYS A 33 0.60 -3.75 -3.78
N VAL A 34 1.71 -4.40 -4.11
CA VAL A 34 2.43 -4.21 -5.38
C VAL A 34 2.37 -5.54 -6.13
N GLY A 35 1.51 -5.60 -7.15
CA GLY A 35 1.35 -6.77 -8.00
C GLY A 35 0.35 -7.80 -7.48
N GLY A 36 -0.87 -7.39 -7.15
CA GLY A 36 -1.90 -8.29 -6.64
C GLY A 36 -2.20 -9.48 -7.56
N THR A 37 -2.36 -10.67 -6.98
CA THR A 37 -2.39 -11.98 -7.67
C THR A 37 -3.31 -12.07 -8.89
N SER A 38 -4.48 -11.43 -8.84
CA SER A 38 -5.48 -11.58 -9.91
C SER A 38 -5.20 -10.71 -11.15
N THR A 39 -4.78 -9.47 -10.96
CA THR A 39 -4.72 -8.47 -12.06
C THR A 39 -3.40 -7.71 -12.12
N GLY A 40 -2.44 -8.02 -11.26
CA GLY A 40 -1.22 -7.23 -11.08
C GLY A 40 -1.49 -5.84 -10.48
N GLY A 41 -2.61 -5.69 -9.76
CA GLY A 41 -3.00 -4.42 -9.16
C GLY A 41 -1.88 -3.86 -8.28
N THR A 42 -1.57 -2.58 -8.44
CA THR A 42 -0.43 -1.94 -7.77
C THR A 42 -0.85 -0.62 -7.17
N ASP A 43 -0.69 -0.51 -5.85
CA ASP A 43 -1.02 0.65 -5.05
C ASP A 43 0.04 1.75 -5.20
N ASP A 44 -0.40 3.00 -5.02
CA ASP A 44 0.51 4.14 -4.88
C ASP A 44 1.07 4.14 -3.45
N ILE A 45 2.27 3.56 -3.28
CA ILE A 45 2.88 3.35 -1.97
C ILE A 45 3.14 4.67 -1.25
N ALA A 46 3.62 5.70 -1.96
CA ALA A 46 3.83 7.03 -1.37
C ALA A 46 2.52 7.64 -0.85
N ALA A 47 1.43 7.53 -1.62
CA ALA A 47 0.14 8.06 -1.19
C ALA A 47 -0.44 7.28 0.01
N VAL A 48 -0.29 5.94 0.03
CA VAL A 48 -0.71 5.10 1.16
C VAL A 48 0.14 5.38 2.40
N ALA A 49 1.46 5.53 2.26
CA ALA A 49 2.36 5.87 3.36
C ALA A 49 2.04 7.22 3.99
N ALA A 50 1.65 8.21 3.19
CA ALA A 50 1.18 9.49 3.70
C ALA A 50 -0.09 9.33 4.57
N VAL A 51 -1.03 8.46 4.18
CA VAL A 51 -2.21 8.13 5.01
C VAL A 51 -1.79 7.43 6.31
N ALA A 52 -0.95 6.40 6.21
CA ALA A 52 -0.44 5.66 7.36
C ALA A 52 0.20 6.58 8.41
N LYS A 53 1.09 7.47 7.98
CA LYS A 53 1.76 8.44 8.85
C LYS A 53 0.79 9.42 9.51
N ARG A 54 -0.19 9.97 8.78
CA ARG A 54 -1.19 10.89 9.35
C ARG A 54 -1.99 10.25 10.49
N HIS A 55 -2.27 8.95 10.37
CA HIS A 55 -3.03 8.22 11.37
C HIS A 55 -2.16 7.48 12.39
N GLY A 56 -0.83 7.48 12.24
CA GLY A 56 0.07 6.70 13.08
C GLY A 56 -0.18 5.20 12.98
N LEU A 57 -0.48 4.71 11.78
CA LEU A 57 -0.77 3.30 11.50
C LEU A 57 0.45 2.60 10.92
N TYR A 58 0.61 1.32 11.27
CA TYR A 58 1.63 0.45 10.70
C TYR A 58 1.38 0.26 9.19
N LEU A 59 2.44 0.32 8.38
CA LEU A 59 2.38 0.07 6.95
C LEU A 59 3.18 -1.16 6.56
N HIS A 60 2.48 -2.16 6.01
CA HIS A 60 3.09 -3.30 5.34
C HIS A 60 2.93 -3.18 3.82
N VAL A 61 4.00 -3.46 3.08
CA VAL A 61 3.94 -3.58 1.61
C VAL A 61 4.04 -5.05 1.21
N ASP A 62 2.93 -5.58 0.69
CA ASP A 62 2.88 -6.89 0.06
C ASP A 62 3.32 -6.78 -1.40
N ALA A 63 4.57 -7.17 -1.63
CA ALA A 63 5.16 -7.33 -2.95
C ALA A 63 5.59 -8.77 -3.19
N ALA A 64 4.90 -9.76 -2.61
CA ALA A 64 5.20 -11.18 -2.78
C ALA A 64 5.32 -11.58 -4.26
N TRP A 65 4.47 -11.01 -5.12
CA TRP A 65 4.42 -11.35 -6.54
C TRP A 65 5.32 -10.46 -7.43
N ALA A 66 5.34 -9.13 -7.21
CA ALA A 66 6.10 -8.20 -8.08
C ALA A 66 7.41 -7.69 -7.48
N GLY A 67 7.75 -8.01 -6.23
CA GLY A 67 8.89 -7.41 -5.53
C GLY A 67 10.23 -7.69 -6.19
N SER A 68 10.43 -8.89 -6.77
CA SER A 68 11.65 -9.22 -7.52
C SER A 68 11.89 -8.32 -8.74
N ALA A 69 10.84 -7.74 -9.33
CA ALA A 69 10.98 -6.81 -10.45
C ALA A 69 11.73 -5.52 -10.08
N MET A 70 11.81 -5.17 -8.79
CA MET A 70 12.49 -3.96 -8.31
C MET A 70 14.02 -4.03 -8.43
N ILE A 71 14.57 -5.21 -8.73
CA ILE A 71 15.97 -5.35 -9.14
C ILE A 71 16.23 -4.51 -10.41
N CYS A 72 15.29 -4.53 -11.35
CA CYS A 72 15.36 -3.82 -12.62
C CYS A 72 15.03 -2.32 -12.43
N PRO A 73 15.95 -1.39 -12.79
CA PRO A 73 15.75 0.04 -12.60
C PRO A 73 14.45 0.60 -13.22
N GLU A 74 14.03 0.05 -14.36
CA GLU A 74 12.83 0.49 -15.09
C GLU A 74 11.52 0.22 -14.35
N TYR A 75 11.48 -0.71 -13.39
CA TYR A 75 10.27 -1.04 -12.61
C TYR A 75 10.24 -0.43 -11.20
N ARG A 76 11.35 0.13 -10.72
CA ARG A 76 11.44 0.68 -9.34
C ARG A 76 10.45 1.78 -9.03
N HIS A 77 9.88 2.44 -10.04
CA HIS A 77 8.86 3.46 -9.88
C HIS A 77 7.58 2.94 -9.20
N PHE A 78 7.30 1.63 -9.23
CA PHE A 78 6.19 1.03 -8.48
C PHE A 78 6.42 0.98 -6.96
N TRP A 79 7.66 1.20 -6.50
CA TRP A 79 8.05 1.23 -5.09
C TRP A 79 8.40 2.64 -4.59
N ALA A 80 8.02 3.70 -5.33
CA ALA A 80 8.22 5.06 -4.84
C ALA A 80 7.50 5.26 -3.48
N GLY A 81 8.24 5.64 -2.44
CA GLY A 81 7.73 5.81 -1.08
C GLY A 81 7.80 4.56 -0.19
N VAL A 82 8.33 3.44 -0.70
CA VAL A 82 8.44 2.18 0.08
C VAL A 82 9.36 2.30 1.30
N GLU A 83 10.28 3.27 1.30
CA GLU A 83 11.16 3.59 2.42
C GLU A 83 10.42 4.01 3.69
N ASP A 84 9.15 4.41 3.54
CA ASP A 84 8.27 4.77 4.64
C ASP A 84 7.45 3.57 5.18
N ALA A 85 7.59 2.39 4.59
CA ALA A 85 6.94 1.18 5.06
C ALA A 85 7.69 0.57 6.26
N ASP A 86 6.93 0.04 7.22
CA ASP A 86 7.49 -0.61 8.40
C ASP A 86 7.95 -2.05 8.09
N SER A 87 7.34 -2.70 7.11
CA SER A 87 7.80 -3.99 6.58
C SER A 87 7.41 -4.20 5.14
N ILE A 88 8.18 -5.07 4.48
CA ILE A 88 7.97 -5.46 3.09
C ILE A 88 8.09 -6.99 3.02
N VAL A 89 7.26 -7.62 2.21
CA VAL A 89 7.45 -9.01 1.79
C VAL A 89 7.67 -9.07 0.28
N PHE A 90 8.58 -9.92 -0.15
CA PHE A 90 8.73 -10.33 -1.54
C PHE A 90 9.15 -11.81 -1.59
N ASN A 91 8.75 -12.53 -2.63
CA ASN A 91 9.16 -13.92 -2.84
C ASN A 91 10.15 -13.97 -4.02
N PRO A 92 11.42 -14.36 -3.80
CA PRO A 92 12.45 -14.40 -4.84
C PRO A 92 12.09 -15.27 -6.05
#